data_AF-A0A4Q3V5E8-F1
#
_entry.id   AF-A0A4Q3V5E8-F1
#
_cell.length_a   1.000
_cell.length_b   1.000
_cell.length_c   1.000
_cell.angle_alpha   90.00
_cell.angle_beta   90.00
_cell.angle_gamma   90.00
#
_symmetry.space_group_name_H-M   'P 1'
#
loop_
_entity.id
_entity.type
_entity.pdbx_description
1 polymer ?
#
loop_
_entity_poly.entity_id
_entity_poly.type
_entity_poly.pdbx_seq_one_letter_code
_entity_poly.pdbx_strand_id
1 'polypeptide(L)'
;MVGSALAAAAANSSISIDPALQACDRWQAFHAECDGLIKRWQALETYLFRHHDWSRLSRRQRAMIPEAFELDAIDDRMDEIHDQQQQLLSNLPLIDATTPRGIAAKLAVAASVVHREENVEAHELIVSVLADFRTLARMTAE
;
A
#
# COMPACT_ATOMS: atom_id res chain seq x y z
N MET A 1 -46.41 -29.84 -19.87
CA MET A 1 -45.73 -28.61 -19.43
C MET A 1 -44.51 -29.01 -18.64
N VAL A 2 -43.34 -29.05 -19.29
CA VAL A 2 -42.05 -29.33 -18.65
C VAL A 2 -41.20 -28.08 -18.87
N GLY A 3 -40.75 -27.46 -17.80
CA GLY A 3 -39.82 -26.34 -17.90
C GLY A 3 -40.00 -25.33 -16.77
N SER A 4 -39.36 -25.58 -15.63
CA SER A 4 -38.85 -24.52 -14.73
C SER A 4 -37.95 -25.10 -13.65
N ALA A 5 -37.00 -25.97 -14.02
CA ALA A 5 -35.90 -26.36 -13.13
C ALA A 5 -34.56 -25.67 -13.50
N LEU A 6 -34.52 -24.86 -14.57
CA LEU A 6 -33.29 -24.24 -15.06
C LEU A 6 -33.10 -22.77 -14.63
N ALA A 7 -34.05 -22.18 -13.91
CA ALA A 7 -33.94 -20.78 -13.46
C ALA A 7 -33.23 -20.60 -12.11
N ALA A 8 -32.80 -21.68 -11.44
CA ALA A 8 -32.14 -21.62 -10.14
C ALA A 8 -30.61 -21.85 -10.18
N ALA A 9 -30.03 -22.10 -11.36
CA ALA A 9 -28.59 -22.29 -11.52
C ALA A 9 -27.81 -21.01 -11.90
N ALA A 10 -28.50 -19.86 -12.02
CA ALA A 10 -27.84 -18.55 -12.11
C ALA A 10 -27.48 -18.00 -10.71
N ALA A 11 -27.20 -18.89 -9.76
CA ALA A 11 -26.74 -18.52 -8.43
C ALA A 11 -25.30 -18.00 -8.53
N ASN A 12 -25.17 -16.68 -8.55
CA ASN A 12 -23.99 -15.92 -8.15
C ASN A 12 -22.65 -16.54 -8.53
N SER A 13 -22.21 -16.34 -9.77
CA SER A 13 -20.79 -16.18 -10.04
C SER A 13 -20.34 -14.83 -9.47
N SER A 14 -20.36 -14.68 -8.13
CA SER A 14 -19.55 -13.65 -7.50
C SER A 14 -18.12 -14.02 -7.84
N ILE A 15 -17.49 -13.24 -8.72
CA ILE A 15 -16.05 -13.33 -8.97
C ILE A 15 -15.41 -13.16 -7.59
N SER A 16 -14.99 -14.27 -6.98
CA SER A 16 -14.32 -14.24 -5.70
C SER A 16 -12.99 -13.55 -5.94
N ILE A 17 -12.91 -12.28 -5.56
CA ILE A 17 -11.67 -11.51 -5.62
C ILE A 17 -10.67 -12.22 -4.69
N ASP A 18 -9.46 -12.44 -5.19
CA ASP A 18 -8.38 -13.04 -4.41
C ASP A 18 -8.13 -12.20 -3.15
N PRO A 19 -8.30 -12.76 -1.94
CA PRO A 19 -8.19 -12.00 -0.70
C PRO A 19 -6.76 -11.47 -0.47
N ALA A 20 -5.73 -12.20 -0.93
CA ALA A 20 -4.36 -11.71 -0.86
C ALA A 20 -4.13 -10.54 -1.81
N LEU A 21 -4.75 -10.57 -3.00
CA LEU A 21 -4.68 -9.45 -3.93
C LEU A 21 -5.34 -8.20 -3.35
N GLN A 22 -6.52 -8.34 -2.74
CA GLN A 22 -7.21 -7.21 -2.08
C GLN A 22 -6.37 -6.60 -0.95
N ALA A 23 -5.74 -7.45 -0.12
CA ALA A 23 -4.83 -7.00 0.93
C ALA A 23 -3.63 -6.25 0.34
N CYS A 24 -3.04 -6.75 -0.74
CA CYS A 24 -1.91 -6.10 -1.41
C CYS A 24 -2.30 -4.80 -2.14
N ASP A 25 -3.51 -4.70 -2.67
CA ASP A 25 -4.03 -3.44 -3.23
C ASP A 25 -4.19 -2.38 -2.14
N ARG A 26 -4.62 -2.79 -0.93
CA ARG A 26 -4.67 -1.88 0.24
C ARG A 26 -3.27 -1.41 0.65
N TRP A 27 -2.29 -2.30 0.60
CA TRP A 27 -0.87 -1.95 0.83
C TRP A 27 -0.38 -0.88 -0.16
N GLN A 28 -0.66 -1.05 -1.45
CA GLN A 28 -0.30 -0.06 -2.47
C GLN A 28 -1.01 1.28 -2.26
N ALA A 29 -2.28 1.26 -1.83
CA ALA A 29 -3.02 2.46 -1.50
C ALA A 29 -2.37 3.24 -0.35
N PHE A 30 -1.84 2.56 0.68
CA PHE A 30 -1.07 3.22 1.74
C PHE A 30 0.18 3.92 1.22
N HIS A 31 0.95 3.27 0.34
CA HIS A 31 2.12 3.91 -0.26
C HIS A 31 1.76 5.15 -1.08
N ALA A 32 0.71 5.07 -1.90
CA ALA A 32 0.25 6.22 -2.68
C ALA A 32 -0.24 7.38 -1.79
N GLU A 33 -0.90 7.05 -0.67
CA GLU A 33 -1.33 8.04 0.33
C GLU A 33 -0.11 8.71 1.00
N CYS A 34 0.88 7.94 1.46
CA CYS A 34 2.13 8.45 2.02
C CYS A 34 2.88 9.35 1.03
N ASP A 35 3.01 8.94 -0.23
CA ASP A 35 3.66 9.75 -1.28
C ASP A 35 2.94 11.10 -1.47
N GLY A 36 1.61 11.10 -1.40
CA GLY A 36 0.80 12.31 -1.47
C GLY A 36 1.02 13.21 -0.25
N LEU A 37 1.00 12.62 0.94
CA LEU A 37 1.22 13.31 2.21
C LEU A 37 2.62 13.92 2.29
N ILE A 38 3.67 13.18 1.93
CA ILE A 38 5.06 13.68 1.91
C ILE A 38 5.20 14.87 0.97
N LYS A 39 4.62 14.81 -0.24
CA LYS A 39 4.64 15.94 -1.18
C LYS A 39 3.92 17.16 -0.61
N ARG A 40 2.78 16.96 0.05
CA ARG A 40 2.03 18.05 0.70
C ARG A 40 2.82 18.66 1.85
N TRP A 41 3.39 17.82 2.70
CA TRP A 41 4.24 18.20 3.82
C TRP A 41 5.42 19.05 3.34
N GLN A 42 6.16 18.60 2.32
CA GLN A 42 7.28 19.35 1.74
C GLN A 42 6.87 20.71 1.16
N ALA A 43 5.69 20.78 0.53
CA ALA A 43 5.16 22.03 -0.01
C ALA A 43 4.79 23.02 1.12
N LEU A 44 4.16 22.53 2.19
CA LEU A 44 3.82 23.32 3.38
C LEU A 44 5.07 23.79 4.12
N GLU A 45 6.04 22.92 4.32
CA GLU A 45 7.32 23.27 4.92
C GLU A 45 7.99 24.38 4.11
N THR A 46 8.10 24.21 2.79
CA THR A 46 8.68 25.24 1.91
C THR A 46 7.94 26.57 2.02
N TYR A 47 6.60 26.56 2.09
CA TYR A 47 5.78 27.75 2.27
C TYR A 47 6.08 28.45 3.60
N LEU A 48 6.06 27.69 4.70
CA LEU A 48 6.32 28.21 6.05
C LEU A 48 7.72 28.82 6.16
N PHE A 49 8.73 28.17 5.60
CA PHE A 49 10.09 28.71 5.57
C PHE A 49 10.17 30.05 4.82
N ARG A 50 9.44 30.19 3.70
CA ARG A 50 9.48 31.41 2.87
C ARG A 50 8.66 32.57 3.44
N HIS A 51 7.53 32.27 4.07
CA HIS A 51 6.54 33.29 4.42
C HIS A 51 6.46 33.60 5.93
N HIS A 52 6.96 32.70 6.78
CA HIS A 52 6.80 32.81 8.24
C HIS A 52 8.13 32.75 9.01
N ASP A 53 9.28 32.81 8.34
CA ASP A 53 10.60 32.65 8.97
C ASP A 53 10.65 31.41 9.89
N TRP A 54 10.04 30.31 9.45
CA TRP A 54 9.70 29.14 10.27
C TRP A 54 10.84 28.63 11.16
N SER A 55 12.08 28.65 10.66
CA SER A 55 13.28 28.23 11.38
C SER A 55 13.61 29.08 12.60
N ARG A 56 13.14 30.32 12.67
CA ARG A 56 13.38 31.28 13.76
C ARG A 56 12.26 31.33 14.79
N LEU A 57 11.13 30.69 14.51
CA LEU A 57 9.97 30.69 15.40
C LEU A 57 10.12 29.68 16.53
N SER A 58 9.78 30.11 17.75
CA SER A 58 9.58 29.22 18.90
C SER A 58 8.35 28.31 18.69
N ARG A 59 8.27 27.20 19.42
CA ARG A 59 7.10 26.29 19.38
C ARG A 59 5.77 27.02 19.60
N ARG A 60 5.73 27.97 20.55
CA ARG A 60 4.52 28.76 20.84
C ARG A 60 4.11 29.65 19.67
N GLN A 61 5.08 30.21 18.93
CA GLN A 61 4.80 31.02 17.74
C GLN A 61 4.32 30.16 16.57
N ARG A 62 4.90 28.98 16.38
CA ARG A 62 4.46 28.00 15.38
C ARG A 62 3.03 27.55 15.62
N ALA A 63 2.65 27.29 16.87
CA ALA A 63 1.28 26.90 17.24
C ALA A 63 0.21 27.97 16.96
N MET A 64 0.60 29.19 16.59
CA MET A 64 -0.33 30.24 16.18
C MET A 64 -0.50 30.30 14.64
N ILE A 65 0.21 29.49 13.88
CA ILE A 65 0.16 29.45 12.42
C ILE A 65 -0.77 28.31 11.99
N PRO A 66 -1.87 28.58 11.27
CA PRO A 66 -2.81 27.56 10.82
C PRO A 66 -2.17 26.41 10.05
N GLU A 67 -1.22 26.72 9.17
CA GLU A 67 -0.49 25.75 8.35
C GLU A 67 0.40 24.81 9.18
N ALA A 68 0.76 25.19 10.41
CA ALA A 68 1.45 24.31 11.36
C ALA A 68 0.60 23.11 11.76
N PHE A 69 -0.71 23.33 11.98
CA PHE A 69 -1.64 22.26 12.34
C PHE A 69 -1.82 21.26 11.21
N GLU A 70 -1.70 21.70 9.95
CA GLU A 70 -1.75 20.79 8.82
C GLU A 70 -0.49 19.91 8.75
N LEU A 71 0.70 20.45 9.06
CA LEU A 71 1.91 19.61 9.18
C LEU A 71 1.76 18.56 10.28
N ASP A 72 1.33 18.96 11.48
CA ASP A 72 1.11 18.04 12.60
C ASP A 72 0.08 16.95 12.23
N ALA A 73 -1.03 17.33 11.55
CA ALA A 73 -2.04 16.38 11.10
C ALA A 73 -1.53 15.42 10.01
N ILE A 74 -0.62 15.86 9.16
CA ILE A 74 0.03 14.98 8.17
C ILE A 74 0.95 13.98 8.88
N ASP A 75 1.74 14.44 9.85
CA ASP A 75 2.63 13.59 10.63
C ASP A 75 1.82 12.52 11.39
N ASP A 76 0.76 12.91 12.09
CA ASP A 76 -0.17 11.98 12.77
C ASP A 76 -0.76 10.95 11.79
N ARG A 77 -1.17 11.39 10.59
CA ARG A 77 -1.71 10.49 9.57
C ARG A 77 -0.67 9.52 9.01
N MET A 78 0.58 9.96 8.86
CA MET A 78 1.69 9.11 8.44
C MET A 78 1.98 8.02 9.47
N ASP A 79 1.96 8.36 10.76
CA ASP A 79 2.11 7.39 11.86
C ASP A 79 0.97 6.36 11.88
N GLU A 80 -0.29 6.80 11.71
CA GLU A 80 -1.43 5.89 11.59
C GLU A 80 -1.30 4.92 10.41
N ILE A 81 -0.84 5.41 9.25
CA ILE A 81 -0.63 4.56 8.07
C ILE A 81 0.49 3.55 8.35
N HIS A 82 1.55 3.95 9.03
CA HIS A 82 2.64 3.05 9.40
C HIS A 82 2.13 1.90 10.28
N ASP A 83 1.34 2.20 11.31
CA ASP A 83 0.73 1.18 12.17
C ASP A 83 -0.19 0.23 11.37
N GLN A 84 -1.01 0.78 10.48
CA GLN A 84 -1.88 0.00 9.60
C GLN A 84 -1.07 -0.88 8.63
N GLN A 85 0.04 -0.40 8.11
CA GLN A 85 0.96 -1.18 7.28
C GLN A 85 1.60 -2.31 8.09
N GLN A 86 2.10 -2.07 9.31
CA GLN A 86 2.67 -3.13 10.15
C GLN A 86 1.64 -4.21 10.50
N GLN A 87 0.41 -3.80 10.81
CA GLN A 87 -0.68 -4.74 11.04
C GLN A 87 -1.02 -5.56 9.79
N LEU A 88 -1.08 -4.91 8.61
CA LEU A 88 -1.35 -5.61 7.36
C LEU A 88 -0.22 -6.57 7.01
N LEU A 89 1.04 -6.16 7.17
CA LEU A 89 2.23 -6.95 6.87
C LEU A 89 2.32 -8.20 7.76
N SER A 90 2.03 -8.07 9.05
CA SER A 90 2.01 -9.22 9.98
C SER A 90 0.89 -10.21 9.67
N ASN A 91 -0.24 -9.75 9.14
CA ASN A 91 -1.37 -10.59 8.74
C ASN A 91 -1.21 -11.19 7.34
N LEU A 92 -0.49 -10.54 6.43
CA LEU A 92 -0.41 -10.92 5.01
C LEU A 92 0.07 -12.37 4.78
N PRO A 93 1.03 -12.94 5.53
CA PRO A 93 1.40 -14.35 5.43
C PRO A 93 0.22 -15.30 5.69
N LEU A 94 -0.72 -14.92 6.55
CA LEU A 94 -1.90 -15.71 6.93
C LEU A 94 -3.04 -15.66 5.91
N ILE A 95 -2.94 -14.78 4.91
CA ILE A 95 -3.94 -14.64 3.85
C ILE A 95 -3.52 -15.51 2.66
N ASP A 96 -4.34 -16.50 2.34
CA ASP A 96 -4.12 -17.40 1.21
C ASP A 96 -4.32 -16.65 -0.11
N ALA A 97 -3.32 -16.72 -0.98
CA ALA A 97 -3.47 -16.29 -2.36
C ALA A 97 -4.15 -17.40 -3.16
N THR A 98 -5.29 -17.11 -3.76
CA THR A 98 -6.07 -18.08 -4.54
C THR A 98 -5.78 -18.02 -6.03
N THR A 99 -4.99 -17.03 -6.46
CA THR A 99 -4.60 -16.82 -7.85
C THR A 99 -3.10 -16.55 -7.99
N PRO A 100 -2.50 -16.79 -9.17
CA PRO A 100 -1.14 -16.36 -9.45
C PRO A 100 -0.96 -14.86 -9.23
N ARG A 101 -1.97 -14.05 -9.54
CA ARG A 101 -1.91 -12.60 -9.32
C ARG A 101 -1.78 -12.25 -7.84
N GLY A 102 -2.48 -12.94 -6.95
CA GLY A 102 -2.33 -12.77 -5.49
C GLY A 102 -0.95 -13.16 -4.98
N ILE A 103 -0.38 -14.27 -5.47
CA ILE A 103 0.99 -14.69 -5.11
C ILE A 103 2.01 -13.62 -5.56
N ALA A 104 1.90 -13.16 -6.81
CA ALA A 104 2.76 -12.11 -7.34
C ALA A 104 2.60 -10.79 -6.57
N ALA A 105 1.40 -10.47 -6.08
CA ALA A 105 1.15 -9.29 -5.28
C ALA A 105 1.83 -9.39 -3.89
N LYS A 106 1.75 -10.55 -3.20
CA LYS A 106 2.47 -10.78 -1.93
C LYS A 106 3.99 -10.64 -2.10
N LEU A 107 4.55 -11.18 -3.18
CA LEU A 107 5.97 -11.03 -3.50
C LEU A 107 6.35 -9.57 -3.79
N ALA A 108 5.48 -8.81 -4.45
CA ALA A 108 5.70 -7.38 -4.66
C ALA A 108 5.70 -6.59 -3.33
N VAL A 109 4.80 -6.93 -2.39
CA VAL A 109 4.84 -6.36 -1.03
C VAL A 109 6.16 -6.70 -0.34
N ALA A 110 6.60 -7.96 -0.38
CA ALA A 110 7.88 -8.36 0.22
C ALA A 110 9.07 -7.58 -0.37
N ALA A 111 9.10 -7.37 -1.69
CA ALA A 111 10.13 -6.56 -2.34
C ALA A 111 10.10 -5.08 -1.92
N SER A 112 8.91 -4.55 -1.59
CA SER A 112 8.78 -3.17 -1.12
C SER A 112 9.21 -2.97 0.34
N VAL A 113 9.13 -4.03 1.16
CA VAL A 113 9.49 -4.01 2.58
C VAL A 113 10.98 -4.30 2.79
N VAL A 114 11.53 -5.27 2.04
CA VAL A 114 12.96 -5.57 2.09
C VAL A 114 13.68 -4.54 1.26
N HIS A 115 14.11 -3.45 1.90
CA HIS A 115 14.82 -2.37 1.22
C HIS A 115 16.17 -2.86 0.70
N ARG A 116 16.45 -2.57 -0.57
CA ARG A 116 17.72 -2.93 -1.22
C ARG A 116 18.94 -2.39 -0.48
N GLU A 117 18.82 -1.20 0.12
CA GLU A 117 19.89 -0.54 0.88
C GLU A 117 20.22 -1.28 2.19
N GLU A 118 19.26 -2.01 2.74
CA GLU A 118 19.42 -2.78 3.98
C GLU A 118 19.86 -4.22 3.74
N ASN A 119 19.36 -4.83 2.66
CA ASN A 119 19.70 -6.21 2.28
C ASN A 119 19.56 -6.42 0.76
N VAL A 120 20.66 -6.21 0.05
CA VAL A 120 20.70 -6.32 -1.42
C VAL A 120 20.35 -7.73 -1.87
N GLU A 121 20.95 -8.76 -1.25
CA GLU A 121 20.80 -10.15 -1.66
C GLU A 121 19.35 -10.63 -1.52
N ALA A 122 18.70 -10.32 -0.40
CA ALA A 122 17.30 -10.70 -0.19
C ALA A 122 16.37 -9.95 -1.14
N HIS A 123 16.59 -8.64 -1.33
CA HIS A 123 15.78 -7.83 -2.25
C HIS A 123 15.86 -8.36 -3.69
N GLU A 124 17.08 -8.56 -4.21
CA GLU A 124 17.30 -9.04 -5.58
C GLU A 124 16.74 -10.46 -5.77
N LEU A 125 16.86 -11.33 -4.76
CA LEU A 125 16.25 -12.67 -4.81
C LEU A 125 14.73 -12.59 -4.91
N ILE A 126 14.06 -11.77 -4.09
CA ILE A 126 12.59 -11.62 -4.12
C ILE A 126 12.15 -11.06 -5.49
N VAL A 127 12.84 -10.05 -6.01
CA VAL A 127 12.55 -9.46 -7.33
C VAL A 127 12.72 -10.48 -8.45
N SER A 128 13.79 -11.29 -8.41
CA SER A 128 14.02 -12.38 -9.37
C SER A 128 12.89 -13.42 -9.31
N VAL A 129 12.54 -13.91 -8.12
CA VAL A 129 11.46 -14.90 -7.95
C VAL A 129 10.13 -14.35 -8.45
N LEU A 130 9.83 -13.08 -8.21
CA LEU A 130 8.63 -12.43 -8.74
C LEU A 130 8.61 -12.41 -10.28
N ALA A 131 9.75 -12.10 -10.92
CA ALA A 131 9.86 -12.09 -12.38
C ALA A 131 9.69 -13.49 -12.98
N ASP A 132 10.34 -14.49 -12.39
CA ASP A 132 10.23 -15.89 -12.81
C ASP A 132 8.80 -16.40 -12.66
N PHE A 133 8.18 -16.11 -11.51
CA PHE A 133 6.80 -16.51 -11.24
C PHE A 133 5.80 -15.88 -12.24
N ARG A 134 5.96 -14.59 -12.57
CA ARG A 134 5.12 -13.92 -13.58
C ARG A 134 5.28 -14.52 -14.97
N THR A 135 6.47 -15.01 -15.29
CA THR A 135 6.75 -15.71 -16.56
C THR A 135 6.02 -17.05 -16.58
N LEU A 136 6.20 -17.87 -15.53
CA LEU A 136 5.53 -19.16 -15.40
C LEU A 136 4.01 -19.03 -15.43
N ALA A 137 3.43 -18.10 -14.66
CA ALA A 137 2.00 -17.88 -14.60
C ALA A 137 1.38 -17.52 -15.96
N ARG A 138 2.14 -16.83 -16.82
CA ARG A 138 1.71 -16.48 -18.18
C ARG A 138 1.73 -17.69 -19.10
N MET A 139 2.78 -18.50 -19.04
CA MET A 139 2.91 -19.73 -19.82
C MET A 139 1.83 -20.76 -19.49
N THR A 140 1.36 -20.80 -18.24
CA THR A 140 0.30 -21.74 -17.81
C THR A 140 -1.12 -21.24 -18.09
N ALA A 141 -1.28 -20.00 -18.57
CA ALA A 141 -2.57 -19.41 -18.89
C ALA A 141 -2.95 -19.55 -20.38
N GLU A 142 -2.03 -20.03 -21.22
CA GLU A 142 -2.22 -20.40 -22.63
C GLU A 142 -2.59 -21.89 -22.75
#